data_AF-A0A645HCV5-F1
#
_entry.id   AF-A0A645HCV5-F1
#
_cell.length_a   1.000
_cell.length_b   1.000
_cell.length_c   1.000
_cell.angle_alpha   90.00
_cell.angle_beta   90.00
_cell.angle_gamma   90.00
#
_symmetry.space_group_name_H-M   'P 1'
#
loop_
_entity.id
_entity.type
_entity.pdbx_description
1 polymer ?
#
loop_
_entity_poly.entity_id
_entity_poly.type
_entity_poly.pdbx_seq_one_letter_code
_entity_poly.pdbx_strand_id
1 'polypeptide(L)'
;MEKREKGCLVCTAMEERLKRYLYTTCYLWGEDPTFREALASGKGFCLHHFHLLLETASEALSSADCVAFVRSVTQTEVENLDRIAKDVSWMTQKYKSENMDKSWNGCEDAHKRGVDKMTGRHRVTDPVR
;
A
#
# COMPACT_ATOMS: atom_id res chain seq x y z
N MET A 1 0.82 -3.85 24.74
CA MET A 1 0.76 -2.38 24.57
C MET A 1 -0.68 -1.87 24.54
N GLU A 2 -1.65 -2.62 24.04
CA GLU A 2 -3.10 -2.27 24.03
C GLU A 2 -3.64 -1.68 25.33
N LYS A 3 -3.27 -2.25 26.50
CA LYS A 3 -3.72 -1.74 27.80
C LYS A 3 -3.31 -0.28 28.07
N ARG A 4 -2.21 0.20 27.49
CA ARG A 4 -1.73 1.59 27.63
C ARG A 4 -2.40 2.55 26.66
N GLU A 5 -2.94 2.05 25.57
CA GLU A 5 -3.57 2.84 24.50
C GLU A 5 -5.08 2.99 24.70
N LYS A 6 -5.68 2.06 25.47
CA LYS A 6 -7.10 2.13 25.85
C LYS A 6 -7.39 3.44 26.59
N GLY A 7 -8.23 4.29 25.99
CA GLY A 7 -8.60 5.61 26.52
C GLY A 7 -7.63 6.74 26.16
N CYS A 8 -6.58 6.46 25.38
CA CYS A 8 -5.69 7.51 24.88
C CYS A 8 -6.35 8.27 23.73
N LEU A 9 -6.66 9.55 23.96
CA LEU A 9 -7.27 10.44 22.97
C LEU A 9 -6.49 10.50 21.64
N VAL A 10 -5.15 10.52 21.71
CA VAL A 10 -4.29 10.59 20.52
C VAL A 10 -4.37 9.29 19.71
N CYS A 11 -4.33 8.14 20.38
CA CYS A 11 -4.44 6.83 19.71
C CYS A 11 -5.80 6.68 19.02
N THR A 12 -6.89 7.03 19.71
CA THR A 12 -8.24 7.02 19.13
C THR A 12 -8.35 7.94 17.92
N ALA A 13 -7.89 9.19 18.04
CA ALA A 13 -7.95 10.14 16.93
C ALA A 13 -7.12 9.69 15.71
N MET A 14 -6.02 8.97 15.93
CA MET A 14 -5.21 8.39 14.85
C MET A 14 -5.94 7.24 14.14
N GLU A 15 -6.55 6.33 14.91
CA GLU A 15 -7.33 5.21 14.37
C GLU A 15 -8.53 5.70 13.56
N GLU A 16 -9.30 6.64 14.11
CA GLU A 16 -10.44 7.26 13.42
C GLU A 16 -10.03 7.99 12.14
N ARG A 17 -8.85 8.63 12.15
CA ARG A 17 -8.31 9.28 10.95
C ARG A 17 -8.00 8.26 9.87
N LEU A 18 -7.38 7.13 10.22
CA LEU A 18 -7.10 6.08 9.25
C LEU A 18 -8.40 5.50 8.68
N LYS A 19 -9.36 5.14 9.53
CA LYS A 19 -10.68 4.62 9.11
C LYS A 19 -11.35 5.55 8.10
N ARG A 20 -11.30 6.86 8.36
CA ARG A 20 -11.81 7.88 7.44
C ARG A 20 -11.08 7.89 6.10
N TYR A 21 -9.74 7.80 6.09
CA TYR A 21 -8.98 7.74 4.84
C TYR A 21 -9.26 6.47 4.03
N LEU A 22 -9.43 5.32 4.68
CA LEU A 22 -9.82 4.09 4.01
C LEU A 22 -11.20 4.26 3.35
N TYR A 23 -12.18 4.74 4.11
CA TYR A 23 -13.53 4.98 3.60
C TYR A 23 -13.54 5.98 2.44
N THR A 24 -12.87 7.13 2.60
CA THR A 24 -12.80 8.16 1.55
C THR A 24 -12.11 7.62 0.30
N THR A 25 -11.10 6.76 0.42
CA THR A 25 -10.43 6.13 -0.74
C THR A 25 -11.42 5.27 -1.53
N CYS A 26 -12.20 4.43 -0.84
CA CYS A 26 -13.22 3.60 -1.49
C CYS A 26 -14.32 4.46 -2.11
N TYR A 27 -14.85 5.44 -1.36
CA TYR A 27 -15.89 6.35 -1.83
C TYR A 27 -15.46 7.12 -3.10
N LEU A 28 -14.28 7.74 -3.09
CA LEU A 28 -13.78 8.46 -4.26
C LEU A 28 -13.55 7.55 -5.46
N TRP A 29 -13.14 6.29 -5.25
CA TRP A 29 -13.01 5.35 -6.35
C TRP A 29 -14.36 5.02 -7.01
N GLY A 30 -15.43 4.96 -6.23
CA GLY A 30 -16.80 4.77 -6.72
C GLY A 30 -17.31 5.98 -7.51
N GLU A 31 -17.10 7.18 -6.98
CA GLU A 31 -17.72 8.42 -7.45
C GLU A 31 -16.90 9.22 -8.48
N ASP A 32 -15.57 9.11 -8.47
CA ASP A 32 -14.67 9.93 -9.29
C ASP A 32 -13.83 9.06 -10.25
N PRO A 33 -14.16 9.06 -11.57
CA PRO A 33 -13.39 8.34 -12.58
C PRO A 33 -11.92 8.78 -12.67
N THR A 34 -11.63 10.06 -12.44
CA THR A 34 -10.25 10.59 -12.49
C THR A 34 -9.44 10.02 -11.33
N PHE A 35 -10.05 9.95 -10.14
CA PHE A 35 -9.42 9.30 -8.98
C PHE A 35 -9.20 7.80 -9.23
N ARG A 36 -10.18 7.12 -9.83
CA ARG A 36 -10.08 5.71 -10.20
C ARG A 36 -8.90 5.44 -11.13
N GLU A 37 -8.73 6.24 -12.18
CA GLU A 37 -7.61 6.15 -13.11
C GLU A 37 -6.27 6.45 -12.42
N ALA A 38 -6.22 7.52 -11.62
CA ALA A 38 -5.02 7.88 -10.87
C ALA A 38 -4.58 6.76 -9.93
N LEU A 39 -5.54 6.15 -9.20
CA LEU A 39 -5.24 5.03 -8.31
C LEU A 39 -4.72 3.80 -9.07
N ALA A 40 -5.35 3.46 -10.20
CA ALA A 40 -4.95 2.33 -11.03
C ALA A 40 -3.54 2.49 -11.62
N SER A 41 -3.14 3.73 -11.97
CA SER A 41 -1.79 4.06 -12.45
C SER A 41 -0.72 4.15 -11.35
N GLY A 42 -1.14 4.05 -10.09
CA GLY A 42 -0.28 4.19 -8.92
C GLY A 42 0.56 2.95 -8.61
N LYS A 43 1.16 2.95 -7.41
CA LYS A 43 1.99 1.84 -6.88
C LYS A 43 1.25 0.98 -5.84
N GLY A 44 -0.06 1.14 -5.75
CA GLY A 44 -0.89 0.51 -4.73
C GLY A 44 -0.57 1.00 -3.31
N PHE A 45 -0.80 0.12 -2.33
CA PHE A 45 -0.72 0.44 -0.89
C PHE A 45 0.41 -0.33 -0.23
N CYS A 46 0.67 -0.16 1.07
CA CYS A 46 1.46 -1.18 1.77
C CYS A 46 0.56 -2.37 2.10
N LEU A 47 1.11 -3.59 2.13
CA LEU A 47 0.38 -4.80 2.44
C LEU A 47 -0.27 -4.74 3.83
N HIS A 48 0.40 -4.08 4.78
CA HIS A 48 -0.11 -3.84 6.14
C HIS A 48 -1.46 -3.11 6.15
N HIS A 49 -1.63 -2.07 5.33
CA HIS A 49 -2.90 -1.31 5.26
C HIS A 49 -3.83 -1.80 4.14
N PHE A 50 -3.33 -2.60 3.19
CA PHE A 50 -4.10 -3.04 2.04
C PHE A 50 -5.30 -3.91 2.45
N HIS A 51 -5.13 -4.82 3.41
CA HIS A 51 -6.25 -5.68 3.85
C HIS A 51 -7.40 -4.84 4.44
N LEU A 52 -7.09 -3.82 5.24
CA LEU A 52 -8.10 -2.93 5.84
C LEU A 52 -8.88 -2.16 4.77
N LEU A 53 -8.21 -1.79 3.68
CA LEU A 53 -8.86 -1.15 2.55
C LEU A 53 -9.87 -2.08 1.88
N LEU A 54 -9.51 -3.36 1.70
CA LEU A 54 -10.41 -4.37 1.12
C LEU A 54 -11.62 -4.64 2.04
N GLU A 55 -11.42 -4.70 3.34
CA GLU A 55 -12.51 -4.84 4.33
C GLU A 55 -13.45 -3.62 4.27
N THR A 56 -12.87 -2.41 4.31
CA THR A 56 -13.62 -1.15 4.26
C THR A 56 -14.41 -0.99 2.96
N ALA A 57 -13.93 -1.53 1.84
CA ALA A 57 -14.63 -1.46 0.56
C ALA A 57 -16.03 -2.08 0.61
N SER A 58 -16.23 -3.13 1.40
CA SER A 58 -17.54 -3.77 1.57
C SER A 58 -18.56 -2.89 2.31
N GLU A 59 -18.09 -1.95 3.13
CA GLU A 59 -18.93 -1.00 3.87
C GLU A 59 -19.17 0.30 3.08
N ALA A 60 -18.21 0.67 2.23
CA ALA A 60 -18.20 1.94 1.51
C ALA A 60 -18.81 1.91 0.11
N LEU A 61 -18.91 0.73 -0.52
CA LEU A 61 -19.32 0.57 -1.92
C LEU A 61 -20.53 -0.38 -2.07
N SER A 62 -21.23 -0.25 -3.20
CA SER A 62 -22.23 -1.24 -3.61
C SER A 62 -21.57 -2.61 -3.83
N SER A 63 -22.33 -3.71 -3.79
CA SER A 63 -21.75 -5.05 -4.02
C SER A 63 -21.09 -5.17 -5.39
N ALA A 64 -21.64 -4.53 -6.42
CA ALA A 64 -21.06 -4.53 -7.77
C ALA A 64 -19.75 -3.72 -7.81
N ASP A 65 -19.76 -2.52 -7.24
CA ASP A 65 -18.58 -1.65 -7.22
C ASP A 65 -17.48 -2.20 -6.31
N CYS A 66 -17.82 -2.85 -5.20
CA CYS A 66 -16.87 -3.52 -4.32
C CYS A 66 -16.09 -4.62 -5.08
N VAL A 67 -16.78 -5.46 -5.85
CA VAL A 67 -16.11 -6.48 -6.68
C VAL A 67 -15.17 -5.85 -7.72
N ALA A 68 -15.61 -4.77 -8.37
CA ALA A 68 -14.81 -4.06 -9.35
C ALA A 68 -13.59 -3.35 -8.70
N PHE A 69 -13.80 -2.73 -7.53
CA PHE A 69 -12.77 -2.09 -6.72
C PHE A 69 -11.71 -3.09 -6.32
N VAL A 70 -12.10 -4.17 -5.64
CA VAL A 70 -11.18 -5.21 -5.15
C VAL A 70 -10.34 -5.77 -6.30
N ARG A 71 -10.96 -6.05 -7.45
CA ARG A 71 -10.24 -6.52 -8.64
C ARG A 71 -9.22 -5.49 -9.13
N SER A 72 -9.62 -4.23 -9.27
CA SER A 72 -8.77 -3.15 -9.75
C SER A 72 -7.58 -2.92 -8.83
N VAL A 73 -7.81 -2.76 -7.52
CA VAL A 73 -6.73 -2.44 -6.58
C VAL A 73 -5.80 -3.64 -6.36
N THR A 74 -6.32 -4.87 -6.42
CA THR A 74 -5.50 -6.09 -6.34
C THR A 74 -4.60 -6.21 -7.56
N GLN A 75 -5.08 -5.86 -8.76
CA GLN A 75 -4.26 -5.85 -9.97
C GLN A 75 -3.08 -4.88 -9.83
N THR A 76 -3.34 -3.62 -9.44
CA THR A 76 -2.30 -2.62 -9.15
C THR A 76 -1.31 -3.12 -8.09
N GLU A 77 -1.81 -3.79 -7.05
CA GLU A 77 -0.98 -4.31 -5.97
C GLU A 77 -0.03 -5.41 -6.44
N VAL A 78 -0.53 -6.40 -7.21
CA VAL A 78 0.26 -7.51 -7.76
C VAL A 78 1.32 -7.01 -8.73
N GLU A 79 0.96 -6.10 -9.65
CA GLU A 79 1.91 -5.49 -10.58
C GLU A 79 3.04 -4.77 -9.85
N ASN A 80 2.70 -4.05 -8.78
CA ASN A 80 3.70 -3.35 -7.99
C ASN A 80 4.58 -4.29 -7.13
N LEU A 81 4.03 -5.40 -6.65
CA LEU A 81 4.81 -6.44 -5.97
C LEU A 81 5.82 -7.10 -6.92
N ASP A 82 5.41 -7.44 -8.14
CA ASP A 82 6.29 -7.99 -9.17
C ASP A 82 7.40 -6.99 -9.54
N ARG A 83 7.07 -5.71 -9.70
CA ARG A 83 8.04 -4.63 -9.91
C ARG A 83 9.10 -4.59 -8.80
N ILE A 84 8.69 -4.58 -7.54
CA ILE A 84 9.61 -4.57 -6.39
C ILE A 84 10.45 -5.84 -6.34
N ALA A 85 9.87 -7.00 -6.62
CA ALA A 85 10.60 -8.28 -6.64
C ALA A 85 11.70 -8.28 -7.71
N LYS A 86 11.40 -7.75 -8.90
CA LYS A 86 12.39 -7.56 -9.98
C LYS A 86 13.50 -6.58 -9.57
N ASP A 87 13.14 -5.47 -8.93
CA ASP A 87 14.12 -4.49 -8.46
C ASP A 87 15.06 -5.08 -7.41
N VAL A 88 14.51 -5.82 -6.43
CA VAL A 88 15.31 -6.51 -5.40
C VAL A 88 16.21 -7.56 -6.05
N SER A 89 15.68 -8.35 -7.00
CA SER A 89 16.48 -9.32 -7.74
C SER A 89 17.64 -8.63 -8.46
N TRP A 90 17.40 -7.55 -9.21
CA TRP A 90 18.45 -6.80 -9.89
C TRP A 90 19.48 -6.22 -8.92
N MET A 91 19.04 -5.66 -7.80
CA MET A 91 19.91 -5.17 -6.73
C MET A 91 20.88 -6.26 -6.27
N THR A 92 20.42 -7.50 -6.08
CA THR A 92 21.33 -8.62 -5.71
C THR A 92 22.32 -8.98 -6.82
N GLN A 93 21.93 -8.84 -8.10
CA GLN A 93 22.80 -9.14 -9.23
C GLN A 93 23.94 -8.11 -9.40
N LYS A 94 23.74 -6.86 -8.96
CA LYS A 94 24.74 -5.79 -9.11
C LYS A 94 26.04 -6.02 -8.33
N TYR A 95 26.02 -6.89 -7.33
CA TYR A 95 27.21 -7.28 -6.58
C TYR A 95 28.09 -8.31 -7.30
N LYS A 96 27.64 -8.86 -8.44
CA LYS A 96 28.43 -9.78 -9.26
C LYS A 96 29.41 -9.01 -10.15
N SER A 97 30.61 -9.54 -10.33
CA SER A 97 31.66 -8.90 -11.13
C SER A 97 31.23 -8.63 -12.58
N GLU A 98 30.41 -9.50 -13.18
CA GLU A 98 29.93 -9.35 -14.56
C GLU A 98 28.87 -8.24 -14.74
N ASN A 99 28.44 -7.62 -13.63
CA ASN A 99 27.44 -6.55 -13.63
C ASN A 99 27.96 -5.24 -13.02
N MET A 100 29.26 -5.13 -12.70
CA MET A 100 29.83 -3.94 -12.05
C MET A 100 29.63 -2.67 -12.88
N ASP A 101 29.85 -2.77 -14.19
CA ASP A 101 29.75 -1.68 -15.18
C ASP A 101 28.31 -1.37 -15.62
N LYS A 102 27.37 -2.28 -15.35
CA LYS A 102 25.96 -2.11 -15.70
C LYS A 102 25.29 -1.06 -14.80
N SER A 103 24.26 -0.39 -15.32
CA SER A 103 23.45 0.56 -14.55
C SER A 103 22.67 -0.12 -13.42
N TRP A 104 22.46 0.59 -12.31
CA TRP A 104 21.58 0.15 -11.22
C TRP A 104 20.10 0.23 -11.57
N ASN A 105 19.72 1.01 -12.59
CA ASN A 105 18.33 1.18 -13.03
C ASN A 105 17.37 1.56 -11.88
N GLY A 106 17.82 2.35 -10.89
CA GLY A 106 16.99 2.80 -9.77
C GLY A 106 16.72 1.71 -8.71
N CYS A 107 17.53 0.65 -8.67
CA CYS A 107 17.38 -0.46 -7.72
C CYS A 107 18.25 -0.34 -6.46
N GLU A 108 18.98 0.76 -6.28
CA GLU A 108 19.88 1.01 -5.13
C GLU A 108 19.15 0.90 -3.78
N ASP A 109 17.87 1.27 -3.74
CA ASP A 109 17.02 1.28 -2.54
C ASP A 109 15.96 0.18 -2.52
N ALA A 110 16.02 -0.79 -3.44
CA ALA A 110 14.94 -1.76 -3.66
C ALA A 110 14.56 -2.55 -2.40
N HIS A 111 15.54 -2.91 -1.56
CA HIS A 111 15.32 -3.56 -0.27
C HIS A 111 14.49 -2.71 0.70
N LYS A 112 14.73 -1.39 0.76
CA LYS A 112 13.95 -0.46 1.60
C LYS A 112 12.51 -0.39 1.11
N ARG A 113 12.33 -0.24 -0.21
CA ARG A 113 10.99 -0.23 -0.83
C ARG A 113 10.23 -1.53 -0.58
N GLY A 114 10.90 -2.67 -0.63
CA GLY A 114 10.30 -3.97 -0.28
C GLY A 114 9.85 -4.03 1.17
N VAL A 115 10.71 -3.58 2.10
CA VAL A 115 10.37 -3.52 3.53
C VAL A 115 9.19 -2.57 3.79
N ASP A 116 9.17 -1.38 3.19
CA ASP A 116 8.10 -0.41 3.34
C ASP A 116 6.78 -0.93 2.76
N LYS A 117 6.83 -1.62 1.61
CA LYS A 117 5.67 -2.27 1.00
C LYS A 117 5.08 -3.33 1.93
N MET A 118 5.91 -4.12 2.61
CA MET A 118 5.42 -5.17 3.53
C MET A 118 4.90 -4.58 4.86
N THR A 119 5.64 -3.63 5.43
CA THR A 119 5.45 -3.23 6.84
C THR A 119 4.75 -1.89 7.04
N GLY A 120 4.53 -1.10 5.99
CA GLY A 120 3.87 0.22 6.10
C GLY A 120 4.68 1.27 6.86
N ARG A 121 5.99 1.06 7.06
CA ARG A 121 6.88 1.84 7.94
C ARG A 121 7.13 3.32 7.58
N HIS A 122 6.40 3.87 6.62
CA HIS A 122 6.56 5.28 6.23
C HIS A 122 5.95 6.28 7.24
N ARG A 123 5.12 5.83 8.18
CA ARG A 123 4.61 6.69 9.28
C ARG A 123 5.37 6.41 10.58
N VAL A 124 5.77 7.50 11.26
CA VAL A 124 6.39 7.47 12.61
C VAL A 124 5.46 6.81 13.64
N THR A 125 4.15 6.88 13.43
CA THR A 125 3.14 6.22 14.25
C THR A 125 2.03 5.64 13.35
N ASP A 126 1.84 4.33 13.42
CA ASP A 126 0.78 3.58 12.72
C ASP A 126 -0.29 3.18 13.73
N PRO A 127 -1.57 3.55 13.53
CA PRO A 127 -2.64 3.11 14.42
C PRO A 127 -3.03 1.64 14.23
N VAL A 128 -2.55 0.98 13.17
CA VAL A 128 -2.80 -0.42 12.89
C VAL A 128 -1.65 -1.25 13.41
N ARG A 129 -1.98 -2.23 14.26
CA ARG A 129 -1.04 -3.26 14.69
C ARG A 129 -1.38 -4.60 14.07
#